data_AF-A0AAW2ZLD8-F1
#
_entry.id   AF-A0AAW2ZLD8-F1
#
_cell.length_a   1.000
_cell.length_b   1.000
_cell.length_c   1.000
_cell.angle_alpha   90.00
_cell.angle_beta   90.00
_cell.angle_gamma   90.00
#
_symmetry.space_group_name_H-M   'P 1'
#
loop_
_entity.id
_entity.type
_entity.pdbx_description
1 polymer ?
#
loop_
_entity_poly.entity_id
_entity_poly.type
_entity_poly.pdbx_seq_one_letter_code
_entity_poly.pdbx_strand_id
1 'polypeptide(L)'
;MVKDVTHSNVTVKFVESFVLLNNKEFGGWLFGEYIPKALEHGTLVPNKVKLVDGGLGGIQDALDAYAEHGVSGEKIVLRVTE
;
A
#
# COMPACT_ATOMS: atom_id res chain seq x y z
N MET A 1 3.51 8.25 -12.91
CA MET A 1 4.10 8.17 -14.27
C MET A 1 4.03 6.73 -14.74
N VAL A 2 3.55 6.44 -15.95
CA VAL A 2 3.62 5.08 -16.51
C VAL A 2 4.91 5.00 -17.31
N LYS A 3 5.83 4.12 -16.92
CA LYS A 3 7.03 3.82 -17.70
C LYS A 3 6.87 2.43 -18.27
N ASP A 4 6.86 2.35 -19.60
CA ASP A 4 6.85 1.09 -20.31
C ASP A 4 8.29 0.66 -20.56
N VAL A 5 8.64 -0.55 -20.13
CA VAL A 5 9.91 -1.19 -20.47
C VAL A 5 9.58 -2.44 -21.25
N THR A 6 9.92 -2.45 -22.53
CA THR A 6 9.75 -3.63 -23.38
C THR A 6 11.04 -4.45 -23.35
N HIS A 7 10.95 -5.71 -22.92
CA HIS A 7 12.01 -6.69 -23.06
C HIS A 7 11.45 -7.86 -23.88
N SER A 8 12.10 -8.16 -25.01
CA SER A 8 11.62 -9.10 -26.03
C SER A 8 10.16 -8.83 -26.47
N ASN A 9 9.24 -9.74 -26.15
CA ASN A 9 7.81 -9.68 -26.46
C ASN A 9 6.94 -9.34 -25.24
N VAL A 10 7.55 -8.93 -24.12
CA VAL A 10 6.85 -8.57 -22.89
C VAL A 10 7.00 -7.07 -22.64
N THR A 11 5.87 -6.38 -22.51
CA THR A 11 5.81 -4.98 -22.05
C THR A 11 5.53 -4.95 -20.57
N VAL A 12 6.52 -4.50 -19.79
CA VAL A 12 6.35 -4.25 -18.36
C VAL A 12 5.91 -2.81 -18.18
N LYS A 13 4.73 -2.62 -17.57
CA LYS A 13 4.22 -1.29 -17.21
C LYS A 13 4.51 -1.04 -15.74
N PHE A 14 5.36 -0.07 -15.44
CA PHE A 14 5.52 0.42 -14.07
C PHE A 14 4.33 1.31 -13.72
N VAL A 15 3.57 0.89 -12.71
CA VAL A 15 2.35 1.56 -12.27
C VAL A 15 2.56 2.11 -10.87
N GLU A 16 2.70 3.42 -10.77
CA GLU A 16 2.64 4.11 -9.47
C GLU A 16 1.19 4.20 -8.99
N SER A 17 0.98 4.31 -7.67
CA SER A 17 -0.36 4.40 -7.08
C SER A 17 -1.23 5.52 -7.66
N PHE A 18 -0.64 6.64 -8.10
CA PHE A 18 -1.36 7.74 -8.76
C PHE A 18 -1.92 7.39 -10.16
N VAL A 19 -1.44 6.31 -10.81
CA VAL A 19 -1.98 5.84 -12.09
C VAL A 19 -3.42 5.35 -11.96
N LEU A 20 -3.79 4.88 -10.77
CA LEU A 20 -5.16 4.44 -10.44
C LEU A 20 -6.17 5.60 -10.57
N LEU A 21 -5.74 6.84 -10.33
CA LEU A 21 -6.59 8.02 -10.48
C LEU A 21 -7.01 8.28 -11.94
N ASN A 22 -6.21 7.81 -12.89
CA ASN A 22 -6.43 8.02 -14.33
C ASN A 22 -6.83 6.74 -15.08
N ASN A 23 -6.87 5.59 -14.40
CA ASN A 23 -7.30 4.31 -14.97
C ASN A 23 -8.22 3.57 -13.99
N LYS A 24 -9.51 3.93 -14.03
CA LYS A 24 -10.54 3.39 -13.13
C LYS A 24 -10.78 1.89 -13.31
N GLU A 25 -10.67 1.39 -14.54
CA GLU A 25 -10.82 -0.04 -14.83
C GLU A 25 -9.73 -0.84 -14.12
N PHE A 26 -8.47 -0.44 -14.31
CA PHE A 26 -7.35 -1.07 -13.62
C PHE A 26 -7.46 -0.96 -12.09
N GLY A 27 -7.88 0.20 -11.58
CA GLY A 27 -8.10 0.38 -10.15
C GLY A 27 -9.21 -0.51 -9.59
N GLY A 28 -10.32 -0.64 -10.31
CA GLY A 28 -11.43 -1.53 -9.96
C GLY A 28 -10.98 -2.98 -9.88
N TRP A 29 -10.26 -3.45 -10.90
CA TRP A 29 -9.68 -4.80 -10.91
C TRP A 29 -8.65 -5.00 -9.78
N LEU A 30 -7.72 -4.06 -9.60
CA LEU A 30 -6.62 -4.20 -8.63
C LEU A 30 -7.14 -4.33 -7.19
N PHE A 31 -8.03 -3.43 -6.76
CA PHE A 31 -8.55 -3.41 -5.38
C PHE A 31 -9.74 -4.32 -5.17
N GLY A 32 -10.58 -4.53 -6.19
CA GLY A 32 -11.79 -5.34 -6.09
C GLY A 32 -11.54 -6.84 -6.29
N GLU A 33 -10.52 -7.21 -7.06
CA GLU A 33 -10.28 -8.61 -7.43
C GLU A 33 -8.89 -9.11 -7.07
N TYR A 34 -7.83 -8.45 -7.59
CA TYR A 34 -6.48 -8.99 -7.50
C TYR A 34 -5.96 -9.01 -6.06
N ILE A 35 -5.96 -7.86 -5.37
CA ILE A 35 -5.43 -7.75 -4.01
C ILE A 35 -6.15 -8.71 -3.04
N PRO A 36 -7.50 -8.75 -2.98
CA PRO A 36 -8.20 -9.69 -2.10
C PRO A 36 -7.80 -11.16 -2.34
N LYS A 37 -7.81 -11.62 -3.60
CA LYS A 37 -7.44 -12.99 -3.96
C LYS A 37 -5.97 -13.29 -3.64
N ALA A 38 -5.08 -12.34 -3.88
CA ALA A 38 -3.65 -12.51 -3.63
C ALA A 38 -3.33 -12.56 -2.12
N LEU A 39 -4.05 -11.79 -1.30
CA LEU A 39 -3.98 -11.87 0.15
C LEU A 39 -4.52 -13.22 0.67
N GLU A 40 -5.67 -13.66 0.17
CA GLU A 40 -6.28 -14.96 0.53
C GLU A 40 -5.36 -16.13 0.19
N HIS A 41 -4.72 -16.10 -0.98
CA HIS A 41 -3.78 -17.14 -1.42
C HIS A 41 -2.37 -16.99 -0.84
N GLY A 42 -2.09 -15.92 -0.07
CA GLY A 42 -0.77 -15.65 0.50
C GLY A 42 0.34 -15.33 -0.51
N THR A 43 -0.02 -15.05 -1.76
CA THR A 43 0.94 -14.63 -2.80
C THR A 43 1.30 -13.15 -2.69
N LEU A 44 0.46 -12.37 -1.99
CA LEU A 44 0.77 -11.03 -1.53
C LEU A 44 0.82 -11.03 0.00
N VAL A 45 1.97 -10.68 0.57
CA VAL A 45 2.18 -10.62 2.03
C VAL A 45 2.37 -9.15 2.45
N PRO A 46 1.51 -8.60 3.33
CA PRO A 46 1.69 -7.25 3.85
C PRO A 46 3.00 -7.11 4.64
N ASN A 47 3.51 -5.88 4.73
CA ASN A 47 4.62 -5.58 5.65
C ASN A 47 4.21 -5.88 7.10
N LYS A 48 5.21 -6.15 7.96
CA LYS A 48 4.99 -6.23 9.41
C LYS A 48 4.34 -4.95 9.92
N VAL A 49 3.39 -5.10 10.83
CA VAL A 49 2.61 -3.97 11.36
C VAL A 49 3.05 -3.65 12.78
N LYS A 50 3.36 -2.38 13.03
CA LYS A 50 3.48 -1.82 14.38
C LYS A 50 2.14 -1.14 14.72
N LEU A 51 1.37 -1.78 15.59
CA LEU A 51 0.10 -1.23 16.06
C LEU A 51 0.34 -0.14 17.11
N VAL A 52 -0.35 0.98 16.95
CA VAL A 52 -0.32 2.10 17.89
C VAL A 52 -1.77 2.39 18.33
N ASP A 53 -1.99 2.45 19.64
CA ASP A 53 -3.29 2.80 20.21
C ASP A 53 -3.49 4.33 20.20
N GLY A 54 -4.74 4.79 20.25
CA GLY A 54 -5.08 6.23 20.30
C GLY A 54 -6.03 6.71 19.20
N GLY A 55 -6.49 5.82 18.32
CA GLY A 55 -7.48 6.15 17.29
C GLY A 55 -7.10 7.37 16.45
N LEU A 56 -8.05 8.27 16.21
CA LEU A 56 -7.78 9.51 15.45
C LEU A 56 -6.85 10.48 16.21
N GLY A 57 -6.88 10.49 17.54
CA GLY A 57 -6.05 11.38 18.36
C GLY A 57 -4.56 11.07 18.25
N GLY A 58 -4.19 9.81 18.05
CA GLY A 58 -2.79 9.37 17.93
C GLY A 58 -2.17 9.60 16.54
N ILE A 59 -2.89 10.17 15.57
CA ILE A 59 -2.38 10.32 14.19
C ILE A 59 -1.12 11.18 14.14
N GLN A 60 -1.11 12.31 14.86
CA GLN A 60 0.04 13.23 14.83
C GLN A 60 1.29 12.55 15.40
N ASP A 61 1.17 11.94 16.58
CA ASP A 61 2.27 11.20 17.22
C ASP A 61 2.83 10.08 16.32
N ALA A 62 1.94 9.38 15.59
CA ALA A 62 2.34 8.34 14.65
C ALA A 62 3.11 8.91 13.44
N LEU A 63 2.71 10.09 12.94
CA LEU A 63 3.38 10.78 11.85
C LEU A 63 4.73 11.37 12.29
N ASP A 64 4.80 11.94 13.50
CA ASP A 64 6.03 12.47 14.08
C ASP A 64 7.03 11.34 14.32
N ALA A 65 6.58 10.21 14.89
CA ALA A 65 7.42 9.03 15.05
C ALA A 65 7.96 8.50 13.71
N TYR A 66 7.15 8.53 12.65
CA TYR A 66 7.62 8.18 11.30
C TYR A 66 8.67 9.15 10.77
N ALA A 67 8.44 10.45 10.93
CA ALA A 67 9.30 11.50 10.40
C ALA A 67 10.64 11.62 11.15
N GLU A 68 10.61 11.51 12.48
CA GLU A 68 11.75 11.80 13.35
C GLU A 68 12.58 10.55 13.68
N HIS A 69 11.94 9.40 13.86
CA HIS A 69 12.61 8.18 14.29
C HIS A 69 12.76 7.15 13.17
N GLY A 70 12.05 7.36 12.06
CA GLY A 70 11.99 6.42 10.95
C GLY A 70 11.27 5.12 11.32
N VAL A 71 10.81 4.40 10.30
CA VAL A 71 10.23 3.06 10.47
C VAL A 71 10.97 2.12 9.53
N SER A 72 11.60 1.09 10.09
CA SER A 72 12.43 0.16 9.33
C SER A 72 11.71 -1.17 9.14
N GLY A 73 11.31 -1.45 7.89
CA GLY A 73 10.69 -2.73 7.53
C GLY A 73 9.30 -2.98 8.15
N GLU A 74 8.68 -1.96 8.72
CA GLU A 74 7.37 -2.03 9.37
C GLU A 74 6.44 -0.92 8.87
N LYS A 75 5.14 -1.13 9.03
CA LYS A 75 4.11 -0.13 8.79
C LYS A 75 3.45 0.24 10.12
N ILE A 76 3.47 1.51 10.48
CA ILE A 76 2.67 2.02 11.59
C ILE A 76 1.19 1.97 11.19
N VAL A 77 0.36 1.34 12.02
CA VAL A 77 -1.09 1.26 11.84
C VAL A 77 -1.75 1.65 13.16
N LEU A 78 -2.66 2.62 13.11
CA LEU A 78 -3.42 3.02 14.28
C LEU A 78 -4.61 2.10 14.48
N ARG A 79 -4.78 1.59 15.70
CA ARG A 79 -5.99 0.89 16.11
C ARG A 79 -7.02 1.92 16.53
N VAL A 80 -8.17 1.91 15.86
CA VAL A 80 -9.35 2.65 16.32
C VAL A 80 -9.92 1.87 17.52
N THR A 81 -9.84 2.48 18.70
CA THR A 81 -10.50 1.97 19.91
C THR A 81 -11.85 2.67 20.04
N GLU A 82 -12.90 1.90 20.34
CA GLU A 82 -14.23 2.41 20.67
C GLU A 82 -14.24 3.24 21.96
#